data_AF-A0A1S1R2L7-F1
#
_entry.id   AF-A0A1S1R2L7-F1
#
_cell.length_a   1.000
_cell.length_b   1.000
_cell.length_c   1.000
_cell.angle_alpha   90.00
_cell.angle_beta   90.00
_cell.angle_gamma   90.00
#
_symmetry.space_group_name_H-M   'P 1'
#
loop_
_entity.id
_entity.type
_entity.pdbx_description
1 polymer ?
#
loop_
_entity_poly.entity_id
_entity_poly.type
_entity_poly.pdbx_seq_one_letter_code
_entity_poly.pdbx_strand_id
1 'polypeptide(L)'
;MATITRAATANKTGRPGQYLYSEYRRAREHRALVRRDRLGRVLPRSLAKSVPVALLVSLVLAFGVGLPGGFAVGIFVLIVAGWSGVIVVSAFGGDTEIETLRIGAEAERKTARALARLRRHGWVVMHDMRLPSADAVVGHLLVGPAGVLILSSEPGKGVVRYTKKVASIDGEPLTGAIERAAFLAEQIKTELRAEVPLVKIPVSPVLVMVEADVLWKDGAVNGVTIISIRGIVDWARGRPRRLNPAEVKQVVAAAHTLFPAFVDNRSIEQVTLHRDQWLMLMETLHTIRERDGDASDLLDRLASLEAQLSRQADGFTRTGIPGGVDEIDADLGLLDDVGLGLDADDTGIHGGDAAGPPLPRATEPPESTGGNISSLRSAGRPRGRRSSGGRPSLAAVRPEQEPPAPPKGSDGPKKA
;
A
#
# COMPACT_ATOMS: atom_id res chain seq x y z
N MET A 1 21.71 7.99 -33.52
CA MET A 1 22.49 8.21 -32.29
C MET A 1 21.71 7.62 -31.14
N ALA A 2 22.28 6.59 -30.50
CA ALA A 2 21.66 5.87 -29.40
C ALA A 2 21.84 6.65 -28.11
N THR A 3 20.74 7.12 -27.53
CA THR A 3 20.74 7.58 -26.14
C THR A 3 20.41 6.37 -25.27
N ILE A 4 21.44 5.79 -24.67
CA ILE A 4 21.32 4.76 -23.65
C ILE A 4 20.88 5.47 -22.37
N THR A 5 19.58 5.58 -22.16
CA THR A 5 19.04 5.91 -20.84
C THR A 5 18.84 4.59 -20.11
N ARG A 6 19.79 4.29 -19.21
CA ARG A 6 19.76 3.14 -18.31
C ARG A 6 18.36 3.05 -17.70
N ALA A 7 17.68 1.90 -17.88
CA ALA A 7 16.45 1.60 -17.17
C ALA A 7 16.67 1.96 -15.70
N ALA A 8 15.83 2.85 -15.15
CA ALA A 8 15.81 3.06 -13.71
C ALA A 8 15.63 1.67 -13.12
N THR A 9 16.71 1.12 -12.55
CA THR A 9 16.67 -0.18 -11.87
C THR A 9 15.44 -0.14 -11.01
N ALA A 10 14.44 -0.97 -11.32
CA ALA A 10 13.18 -1.01 -10.59
C ALA A 10 13.57 -1.04 -9.12
N ASN A 11 13.30 0.06 -8.41
CA ASN A 11 13.89 0.26 -7.09
C ASN A 11 13.27 -0.82 -6.21
N LYS A 12 14.04 -1.87 -5.89
CA LYS A 12 13.51 -3.05 -5.17
C LYS A 12 12.91 -2.67 -3.81
N THR A 13 13.30 -1.52 -3.26
CA THR A 13 12.80 -0.98 -2.00
C THR A 13 11.64 0.01 -2.17
N GLY A 14 11.18 0.29 -3.40
CA GLY A 14 10.12 1.24 -3.73
C GLY A 14 10.38 2.69 -3.31
N ARG A 15 9.37 3.56 -3.44
CA ARG A 15 9.43 4.97 -3.04
C ARG A 15 8.28 5.27 -2.09
N PRO A 16 8.52 5.87 -0.91
CA PRO A 16 7.49 6.06 0.09
C PRO A 16 6.43 7.08 -0.35
N GLY A 17 5.16 6.71 -0.25
CA GLY A 17 4.04 7.58 -0.60
C GLY A 17 3.94 7.87 -2.09
N GLN A 18 4.50 7.01 -2.94
CA GLN A 18 4.31 7.07 -4.39
C GLN A 18 2.91 6.58 -4.78
N TYR A 19 2.43 5.49 -4.18
CA TYR A 19 1.11 4.93 -4.45
C TYR A 19 0.00 5.94 -4.16
N LEU A 20 -0.11 6.41 -2.90
CA LEU A 20 -1.12 7.39 -2.49
C LEU A 20 -1.02 8.70 -3.29
N TYR A 21 0.18 9.13 -3.64
CA TYR A 21 0.37 10.33 -4.47
C TYR A 21 -0.07 10.12 -5.93
N SER A 22 0.14 8.93 -6.49
CA SER A 22 -0.35 8.58 -7.83
C SER A 22 -1.88 8.53 -7.88
N GLU A 23 -2.52 7.98 -6.86
CA GLU A 23 -3.98 7.97 -6.70
C GLU A 23 -4.54 9.39 -6.49
N TYR A 24 -3.88 10.21 -5.67
CA TYR A 24 -4.21 11.64 -5.55
C TYR A 24 -4.23 12.34 -6.92
N ARG A 25 -3.18 12.11 -7.74
CA ARG A 25 -3.09 12.69 -9.07
C ARG A 25 -4.20 12.19 -10.00
N ARG A 26 -4.47 10.88 -10.01
CA ARG A 26 -5.55 10.28 -10.81
C ARG A 26 -6.91 10.86 -10.44
N ALA A 27 -7.22 10.90 -9.15
CA ALA A 27 -8.48 11.46 -8.65
C ALA A 27 -8.63 12.95 -9.00
N ARG A 28 -7.54 13.72 -8.89
CA ARG A 28 -7.52 15.14 -9.26
C ARG A 28 -7.73 15.37 -10.76
N GLU A 29 -7.07 14.58 -11.61
CA GLU A 29 -7.20 14.64 -13.07
C GLU A 29 -8.61 14.23 -13.53
N HIS A 30 -9.10 13.08 -13.04
CA HIS A 30 -10.45 12.62 -13.32
C HIS A 30 -11.48 13.67 -12.91
N ARG A 31 -11.32 14.30 -11.75
CA ARG A 31 -12.22 15.37 -11.32
C ARG A 31 -12.12 16.62 -12.18
N ALA A 32 -10.93 16.98 -12.67
CA ALA A 32 -10.80 18.10 -13.61
C ALA A 32 -11.58 17.85 -14.90
N LEU A 33 -11.59 16.61 -15.39
CA LEU A 33 -12.39 16.20 -16.56
C LEU A 33 -13.90 16.25 -16.25
N VAL A 34 -14.34 15.66 -15.14
CA VAL A 34 -15.75 15.69 -14.71
C VAL A 34 -16.23 17.13 -14.48
N ARG A 35 -15.39 18.01 -13.93
CA ARG A 35 -15.71 19.44 -13.74
C ARG A 35 -15.92 20.13 -15.09
N ARG A 36 -15.05 19.93 -16.07
CA ARG A 36 -15.21 20.51 -17.42
C ARG A 36 -16.52 20.07 -18.07
N ASP A 37 -16.81 18.78 -18.02
CA ASP A 37 -18.04 18.23 -18.61
C ASP A 37 -19.31 18.71 -17.88
N ARG A 38 -19.28 18.72 -16.54
CA ARG A 38 -20.41 19.23 -15.73
C ARG A 38 -20.66 20.71 -15.99
N LEU A 39 -19.62 21.54 -16.04
CA LEU A 39 -19.75 22.96 -16.37
C LEU A 39 -20.34 23.14 -17.77
N GLY A 40 -19.84 22.40 -18.77
CA GLY A 40 -20.34 22.46 -20.15
C GLY A 40 -21.82 22.06 -20.28
N ARG A 41 -22.30 21.12 -19.47
CA ARG A 41 -23.70 20.63 -19.53
C ARG A 41 -24.68 21.36 -18.61
N VAL A 42 -24.22 21.89 -17.48
CA VAL A 42 -25.09 22.48 -16.44
C VAL A 42 -25.18 24.00 -16.56
N LEU A 43 -24.12 24.72 -16.98
CA LEU A 43 -24.23 26.17 -17.21
C LEU A 43 -25.30 26.54 -18.24
N PRO A 44 -25.33 25.96 -19.47
CA PRO A 44 -26.34 26.38 -20.45
C PRO A 44 -27.77 26.04 -20.00
N ARG A 45 -27.97 24.88 -19.37
CA ARG A 45 -29.29 24.48 -18.85
C ARG A 45 -29.77 25.32 -17.68
N SER A 46 -28.87 25.78 -16.83
CA SER A 46 -29.21 26.64 -15.68
C SER A 46 -29.41 28.09 -16.10
N LEU A 47 -28.58 28.63 -17.02
CA LEU A 47 -28.81 29.91 -17.66
C LEU A 47 -30.19 29.95 -18.32
N ALA A 48 -30.52 28.94 -19.13
CA ALA A 48 -31.83 28.83 -19.77
C ALA A 48 -33.02 28.84 -18.79
N LYS A 49 -32.87 28.31 -17.56
CA LYS A 49 -33.91 28.32 -16.52
C LYS A 49 -33.96 29.64 -15.72
N SER A 50 -32.81 30.26 -15.49
CA SER A 50 -32.70 31.49 -14.68
C SER A 50 -33.16 32.74 -15.43
N VAL A 51 -32.95 32.80 -16.75
CA VAL A 51 -33.34 33.92 -17.61
C VAL A 51 -34.85 34.25 -17.56
N PRO A 52 -35.79 33.31 -17.75
CA PRO A 52 -37.23 33.63 -17.70
C PRO A 52 -37.67 34.08 -16.30
N VAL A 53 -37.11 33.50 -15.24
CA VAL A 53 -37.40 33.89 -13.85
C VAL A 53 -36.88 35.29 -13.56
N ALA A 54 -35.64 35.59 -13.95
CA ALA A 54 -35.05 36.91 -13.78
C ALA A 54 -35.81 37.97 -14.58
N LEU A 55 -36.22 37.66 -15.81
CA LEU A 55 -36.99 38.56 -16.67
C LEU A 55 -38.36 38.88 -16.06
N LEU A 56 -39.07 37.86 -15.56
CA LEU A 56 -40.37 38.04 -14.90
C LEU A 56 -40.24 38.92 -13.65
N VAL A 57 -39.25 38.65 -12.79
CA VAL A 57 -39.01 39.46 -11.58
C VAL A 57 -38.66 40.90 -11.93
N SER A 58 -37.81 41.10 -12.94
CA SER A 58 -37.40 42.42 -13.41
C SER A 58 -38.58 43.22 -14.00
N LEU A 59 -39.45 42.56 -14.76
CA LEU A 59 -40.66 43.18 -15.33
C LEU A 59 -41.66 43.60 -14.24
N VAL A 60 -41.88 42.75 -13.23
CA VAL A 60 -42.74 43.06 -12.09
C VAL A 60 -42.22 44.26 -11.30
N LEU A 61 -40.90 44.35 -11.11
CA LEU A 61 -40.27 45.49 -10.41
C LEU A 61 -40.35 46.79 -11.22
N ALA A 62 -40.14 46.73 -12.53
CA ALA A 62 -40.21 47.90 -13.40
C ALA A 62 -41.64 48.45 -13.53
N PHE A 63 -42.62 47.59 -13.80
CA PHE A 63 -43.99 48.02 -14.12
C PHE A 63 -44.96 47.96 -12.94
N GLY A 64 -44.76 47.04 -12.00
CA GLY A 64 -45.64 46.89 -10.83
C GLY A 64 -45.26 47.81 -9.67
N VAL A 65 -43.96 48.09 -9.49
CA VAL A 65 -43.45 48.92 -8.38
C VAL A 65 -43.01 50.31 -8.84
N GLY A 66 -42.85 50.53 -10.15
CA GLY A 66 -42.46 51.83 -10.72
C GLY A 66 -40.99 52.18 -10.50
N LEU A 67 -40.13 51.18 -10.28
CA LEU A 67 -38.69 51.41 -10.14
C LEU A 67 -38.09 51.94 -11.46
N PRO A 68 -37.10 52.85 -11.40
CA PRO A 68 -36.40 53.30 -12.60
C PRO A 68 -35.81 52.10 -13.35
N GLY A 69 -35.92 52.08 -14.68
CA GLY A 69 -35.52 50.93 -15.50
C GLY A 69 -34.10 50.43 -15.27
N GLY A 70 -33.17 51.32 -14.89
CA GLY A 70 -31.80 50.95 -14.52
C GLY A 70 -31.71 50.01 -13.31
N PHE A 71 -32.57 50.17 -12.31
CA PHE A 71 -32.59 49.30 -11.12
C PHE A 71 -33.15 47.90 -11.45
N ALA A 72 -34.18 47.83 -12.30
CA ALA A 72 -34.74 46.55 -12.75
C ALA A 72 -33.71 45.74 -13.54
N VAL A 73 -32.96 46.39 -14.44
CA VAL A 73 -31.86 45.76 -15.19
C VAL A 73 -30.73 45.31 -14.26
N GLY A 74 -30.37 46.12 -13.27
CA GLY A 74 -29.38 45.74 -12.25
C GLY A 74 -29.76 44.47 -11.48
N ILE A 75 -31.02 44.35 -11.06
CA ILE A 75 -31.55 43.17 -10.36
C ILE A 75 -31.58 41.94 -11.28
N PHE A 76 -31.95 42.12 -12.56
CA PHE A 76 -31.89 41.04 -13.55
C PHE A 76 -30.48 40.47 -13.70
N VAL A 77 -29.48 41.34 -13.90
CA VAL A 77 -28.08 40.94 -14.02
C VAL A 77 -27.58 40.24 -12.75
N LEU A 78 -27.95 40.75 -11.57
CA LEU A 78 -27.57 40.13 -10.29
C LEU A 78 -28.17 38.73 -10.11
N ILE A 79 -29.42 38.50 -10.50
CA ILE A 79 -30.04 37.18 -10.38
C ILE A 79 -29.35 36.18 -11.31
N VAL A 80 -29.13 36.55 -12.58
CA VAL A 80 -28.49 35.66 -13.58
C VAL A 80 -27.02 35.40 -13.23
N ALA A 81 -26.25 36.44 -12.91
CA ALA A 81 -24.85 36.32 -12.54
C ALA A 81 -24.68 35.63 -11.18
N GLY A 82 -25.54 35.91 -10.21
CA GLY A 82 -25.55 35.29 -8.89
C GLY A 82 -25.84 33.79 -8.97
N TRP A 83 -26.88 33.38 -9.71
CA TRP A 83 -27.18 31.97 -9.93
C TRP A 83 -26.04 31.23 -10.65
N SER A 84 -25.47 31.85 -11.68
CA SER A 84 -24.32 31.30 -12.40
C SER A 84 -23.09 31.17 -11.48
N GLY A 85 -22.86 32.18 -10.63
CA GLY A 85 -21.80 32.18 -9.62
C GLY A 85 -21.95 31.06 -8.60
N VAL A 86 -23.16 30.79 -8.09
CA VAL A 86 -23.43 29.68 -7.15
C VAL A 86 -23.13 28.32 -7.79
N ILE A 87 -23.49 28.12 -9.06
CA ILE A 87 -23.21 26.87 -9.80
C ILE A 87 -21.71 26.68 -10.02
N VAL A 88 -21.01 27.75 -10.39
CA VAL A 88 -19.55 27.74 -10.53
C VAL A 88 -18.92 27.39 -9.18
N VAL A 89 -19.21 28.13 -8.11
CA VAL A 89 -18.64 27.89 -6.78
C VAL A 89 -18.93 26.48 -6.26
N SER A 90 -20.16 25.98 -6.43
CA SER A 90 -20.51 24.61 -6.01
C SER A 90 -19.82 23.52 -6.84
N ALA A 91 -19.51 23.76 -8.12
CA ALA A 91 -18.68 22.87 -8.93
C ALA A 91 -17.19 22.87 -8.51
N PHE A 92 -16.74 23.96 -7.88
CA PHE A 92 -15.36 24.11 -7.39
C PHE A 92 -15.17 23.76 -5.90
N GLY A 93 -16.23 23.34 -5.19
CA GLY A 93 -16.14 22.88 -3.79
C GLY A 93 -15.03 21.84 -3.56
N GLY A 94 -14.28 21.98 -2.47
CA GLY A 94 -13.14 21.11 -2.15
C GLY A 94 -13.57 19.67 -1.83
N ASP A 95 -12.92 18.68 -2.45
CA ASP A 95 -13.03 17.28 -1.97
C ASP A 95 -12.00 17.07 -0.89
N THR A 96 -12.50 16.79 0.31
CA THR A 96 -11.66 16.28 1.38
C THR A 96 -11.09 14.90 1.03
N GLU A 97 -11.76 14.07 0.22
CA GLU A 97 -11.28 12.73 -0.13
C GLU A 97 -10.00 12.76 -0.97
N ILE A 98 -9.96 13.59 -2.02
CA ILE A 98 -8.73 13.80 -2.80
C ILE A 98 -7.63 14.33 -1.88
N GLU A 99 -7.97 15.27 -0.99
CA GLU A 99 -7.02 15.83 -0.06
C GLU A 99 -6.48 14.82 0.96
N THR A 100 -7.30 13.85 1.40
CA THR A 100 -6.85 12.76 2.29
C THR A 100 -5.78 11.89 1.63
N LEU A 101 -5.82 11.68 0.31
CA LEU A 101 -4.77 10.94 -0.41
C LEU A 101 -3.44 11.71 -0.39
N ARG A 102 -3.47 13.03 -0.59
CA ARG A 102 -2.27 13.89 -0.50
C ARG A 102 -1.67 13.85 0.90
N ILE A 103 -2.52 14.03 1.91
CA ILE A 103 -2.12 14.00 3.33
C ILE A 103 -1.55 12.62 3.70
N GLY A 104 -2.18 11.54 3.23
CA GLY A 104 -1.69 10.17 3.43
C GLY A 104 -0.30 9.94 2.81
N ALA A 105 -0.08 10.39 1.58
CA ALA A 105 1.23 10.31 0.94
C ALA A 105 2.32 11.09 1.71
N GLU A 106 1.97 12.25 2.27
CA GLU A 106 2.88 13.02 3.12
C GLU A 106 3.18 12.32 4.44
N ALA A 107 2.19 11.66 5.03
CA ALA A 107 2.33 10.86 6.23
C ALA A 107 3.28 9.67 6.02
N GLU A 108 3.14 8.93 4.92
CA GLU A 108 4.06 7.84 4.56
C GLU A 108 5.50 8.34 4.35
N ARG A 109 5.69 9.50 3.72
CA ARG A 109 7.03 10.10 3.59
C ARG A 109 7.62 10.51 4.94
N LYS A 110 6.81 11.04 5.86
CA LYS A 110 7.24 11.34 7.23
C LYS A 110 7.69 10.07 7.95
N THR A 111 6.88 9.02 7.90
CA THR A 111 7.20 7.71 8.51
C THR A 111 8.48 7.13 7.91
N ALA A 112 8.62 7.10 6.58
CA ALA A 112 9.82 6.61 5.91
C ALA A 112 11.11 7.31 6.38
N ARG A 113 11.06 8.64 6.60
CA ARG A 113 12.21 9.39 7.15
C ARG A 113 12.60 8.91 8.56
N ALA A 114 11.62 8.59 9.40
CA ALA A 114 11.90 8.01 10.73
C ALA A 114 12.51 6.60 10.60
N LEU A 115 11.96 5.77 9.72
CA LEU A 115 12.39 4.38 9.51
C LEU A 115 13.78 4.26 8.89
N ALA A 116 14.26 5.26 8.14
CA ALA A 116 15.61 5.28 7.58
C ALA A 116 16.70 5.02 8.64
N ARG A 117 16.44 5.43 9.89
CA ARG A 117 17.34 5.19 11.04
C ARG A 117 17.48 3.73 11.41
N LEU A 118 16.52 2.86 11.07
CA LEU A 118 16.58 1.43 11.37
C LEU A 118 17.56 0.66 10.45
N ARG A 119 17.92 1.22 9.28
CA ARG A 119 18.84 0.58 8.33
C ARG A 119 20.20 0.26 8.96
N ARG A 120 20.72 1.17 9.78
CA ARG A 120 21.99 0.98 10.53
C ARG A 120 21.89 -0.07 11.65
N HIS A 121 20.69 -0.56 11.95
CA HIS A 121 20.42 -1.54 13.01
C HIS A 121 20.02 -2.91 12.43
N GLY A 122 20.40 -3.20 11.17
CA GLY A 122 20.17 -4.49 10.53
C GLY A 122 18.78 -4.69 9.96
N TRP A 123 18.00 -3.61 9.80
CA TRP A 123 16.69 -3.65 9.15
C TRP A 123 16.80 -3.30 7.67
N VAL A 124 16.17 -4.09 6.82
CA VAL A 124 15.86 -3.74 5.44
C VAL A 124 14.49 -3.09 5.43
N VAL A 125 14.40 -1.89 4.86
CA VAL A 125 13.16 -1.09 4.78
C VAL A 125 12.74 -1.03 3.32
N MET A 126 11.52 -1.47 3.03
CA MET A 126 10.89 -1.44 1.73
C MET A 126 9.61 -0.61 1.81
N HIS A 127 9.29 0.11 0.76
CA HIS A 127 8.21 1.10 0.71
C HIS A 127 7.27 0.81 -0.46
N ASP A 128 5.99 1.06 -0.26
CA ASP A 128 4.93 0.92 -1.25
C ASP A 128 4.99 -0.45 -1.94
N MET A 129 4.97 -1.54 -1.15
CA MET A 129 5.08 -2.90 -1.69
C MET A 129 3.71 -3.40 -2.14
N ARG A 130 3.59 -3.91 -3.36
CA ARG A 130 2.36 -4.54 -3.84
C ARG A 130 2.15 -5.88 -3.16
N LEU A 131 0.92 -6.14 -2.75
CA LEU A 131 0.43 -7.42 -2.25
C LEU A 131 -0.59 -7.94 -3.25
N PRO A 132 -0.17 -8.78 -4.23
CA PRO A 132 -1.03 -9.21 -5.32
C PRO A 132 -2.29 -9.96 -4.88
N SER A 133 -2.19 -10.79 -3.83
CA SER A 133 -3.31 -11.56 -3.28
C SER A 133 -4.47 -10.72 -2.76
N ALA A 134 -4.19 -9.47 -2.36
CA ALA A 134 -5.17 -8.56 -1.76
C ALA A 134 -5.50 -7.36 -2.65
N ASP A 135 -4.92 -7.29 -3.86
CA ASP A 135 -4.92 -6.09 -4.72
C ASP A 135 -4.63 -4.80 -3.93
N ALA A 136 -3.63 -4.88 -3.04
CA ALA A 136 -3.33 -3.83 -2.08
C ALA A 136 -1.87 -3.37 -2.18
N VAL A 137 -1.59 -2.17 -1.70
CA VAL A 137 -0.23 -1.65 -1.52
C VAL A 137 0.03 -1.40 -0.05
N VAL A 138 1.09 -2.00 0.46
CA VAL A 138 1.58 -1.84 1.82
C VAL A 138 2.52 -0.65 1.87
N GLY A 139 2.21 0.33 2.71
CA GLY A 139 3.01 1.54 2.85
C GLY A 139 4.47 1.25 3.16
N HIS A 140 4.76 0.48 4.22
CA HIS A 140 6.13 0.07 4.55
C HIS A 140 6.22 -1.37 5.05
N LEU A 141 7.17 -2.13 4.49
CA LEU A 141 7.52 -3.48 4.90
C LEU A 141 8.97 -3.49 5.40
N LEU A 142 9.19 -3.90 6.63
CA LEU A 142 10.52 -3.97 7.22
C LEU A 142 10.86 -5.41 7.56
N VAL A 143 12.07 -5.84 7.21
CA VAL A 143 12.59 -7.16 7.56
C VAL A 143 13.87 -6.96 8.37
N GLY A 144 13.96 -7.54 9.55
CA GLY A 144 15.12 -7.40 10.41
C GLY A 144 15.20 -8.48 11.48
N PRO A 145 16.09 -8.30 12.48
CA PRO A 145 16.38 -9.35 13.46
C PRO A 145 15.17 -9.81 14.27
N ALA A 146 14.15 -8.97 14.44
CA ALA A 146 12.94 -9.31 15.19
C ALA A 146 11.84 -9.99 14.36
N GLY A 147 12.04 -10.12 13.04
CA GLY A 147 11.02 -10.59 12.11
C GLY A 147 10.65 -9.54 11.06
N VAL A 148 9.39 -9.60 10.62
CA VAL A 148 8.79 -8.71 9.64
C VAL A 148 7.83 -7.75 10.32
N LEU A 149 7.97 -6.46 10.05
CA LEU A 149 7.04 -5.43 10.51
C LEU A 149 6.32 -4.83 9.31
N ILE A 150 4.99 -4.73 9.40
CA ILE A 150 4.13 -4.16 8.37
C ILE A 150 3.56 -2.87 8.93
N LEU A 151 3.95 -1.75 8.33
CA LEU A 151 3.67 -0.42 8.86
C LEU A 151 2.70 0.34 7.94
N SER A 152 1.61 0.81 8.53
CA SER A 152 0.66 1.74 7.92
C SER A 152 0.79 3.11 8.60
N SER A 153 0.71 4.20 7.83
CA SER A 153 0.81 5.56 8.37
C SER A 153 -0.57 6.21 8.52
N GLU A 154 -0.94 6.57 9.75
CA GLU A 154 -2.19 7.28 10.06
C GLU A 154 -1.90 8.76 10.31
N PRO A 155 -2.38 9.69 9.46
CA PRO A 155 -2.08 11.12 9.54
C PRO A 155 -2.80 11.87 10.68
N GLY A 156 -3.75 11.24 11.36
CA GLY A 156 -4.59 11.88 12.38
C GLY A 156 -3.79 12.65 13.43
N LYS A 157 -4.34 13.81 13.84
CA LYS A 157 -3.85 14.65 14.94
C LYS A 157 -4.67 14.40 16.19
N GLY A 158 -4.08 14.65 17.36
CA GLY A 158 -4.78 14.56 18.64
C GLY A 158 -4.14 13.52 19.56
N VAL A 159 -4.95 12.92 20.43
CA VAL A 159 -4.48 11.91 21.38
C VAL A 159 -5.20 10.59 21.12
N VAL A 160 -4.42 9.52 20.93
CA VAL A 160 -4.99 8.17 20.84
C VAL A 160 -5.48 7.73 22.21
N ARG A 161 -6.76 7.35 22.28
CA ARG A 161 -7.39 6.78 23.47
C ARG A 161 -7.78 5.33 23.19
N TYR A 162 -7.53 4.48 24.17
CA TYR A 162 -7.88 3.07 24.12
C TYR A 162 -9.13 2.83 24.98
N THR A 163 -10.13 2.14 24.42
CA THR A 163 -11.34 1.70 25.13
C THR A 163 -11.57 0.23 24.86
N LYS A 164 -11.29 -0.64 25.84
CA LYS A 164 -11.38 -2.12 25.77
C LYS A 164 -10.70 -2.74 24.54
N LYS A 165 -11.36 -2.72 23.38
CA LYS A 165 -10.92 -3.31 22.09
C LYS A 165 -10.92 -2.30 20.93
N VAL A 166 -11.09 -1.02 21.21
CA VAL A 166 -11.15 0.04 20.20
C VAL A 166 -10.10 1.09 20.54
N ALA A 167 -9.38 1.56 19.53
CA ALA A 167 -8.61 2.79 19.62
C ALA A 167 -9.35 3.89 18.87
N SER A 168 -9.31 5.11 19.39
CA SER A 168 -9.89 6.27 18.74
C SER A 168 -8.97 7.49 18.87
N ILE A 169 -9.11 8.43 17.94
CA ILE A 169 -8.45 9.73 17.98
C ILE A 169 -9.54 10.79 18.12
N ASP A 170 -9.50 11.54 19.22
CA ASP A 170 -10.45 12.64 19.49
C ASP A 170 -11.94 12.25 19.30
N GLY A 171 -12.28 10.98 19.54
CA GLY A 171 -13.63 10.43 19.42
C GLY A 171 -13.89 9.63 18.13
N GLU A 172 -13.05 9.77 17.11
CA GLU A 172 -13.16 9.04 15.84
C GLU A 172 -12.48 7.66 15.95
N PRO A 173 -13.18 6.55 15.66
CA PRO A 173 -12.64 5.21 15.82
C PRO A 173 -11.61 4.86 14.73
N LEU A 174 -10.53 4.18 15.12
CA LEU A 174 -9.48 3.67 14.23
C LEU A 174 -9.75 2.26 13.70
N THR A 175 -10.96 1.74 13.93
CA THR A 175 -11.33 0.34 13.65
C THR A 175 -10.98 -0.08 12.22
N GLY A 176 -11.34 0.71 11.20
CA GLY A 176 -11.05 0.37 9.80
C GLY A 176 -9.56 0.35 9.46
N ALA A 177 -8.75 1.21 10.08
CA ALA A 177 -7.30 1.22 9.90
C ALA A 177 -6.64 0.00 10.57
N ILE A 178 -7.12 -0.37 11.76
CA ILE A 178 -6.68 -1.56 12.50
C ILE A 178 -7.04 -2.84 11.74
N GLU A 179 -8.29 -2.98 11.30
CA GLU A 179 -8.76 -4.16 10.57
C GLU A 179 -8.00 -4.35 9.26
N ARG A 180 -7.77 -3.28 8.51
CA ARG A 180 -6.95 -3.32 7.29
C ARG A 180 -5.53 -3.76 7.58
N ALA A 181 -4.89 -3.20 8.62
CA ALA A 181 -3.52 -3.58 8.99
C ALA A 181 -3.42 -5.05 9.41
N ALA A 182 -4.39 -5.55 10.18
CA ALA A 182 -4.46 -6.96 10.57
C ALA A 182 -4.64 -7.89 9.36
N PHE A 183 -5.57 -7.55 8.46
CA PHE A 183 -5.83 -8.32 7.24
C PHE A 183 -4.57 -8.44 6.37
N LEU A 184 -3.92 -7.32 6.05
CA LEU A 184 -2.71 -7.31 5.22
C LEU A 184 -1.57 -8.11 5.87
N ALA A 185 -1.47 -8.07 7.20
CA ALA A 185 -0.44 -8.83 7.91
C ALA A 185 -0.66 -10.34 7.87
N GLU A 186 -1.90 -10.82 7.95
CA GLU A 186 -2.19 -12.24 7.81
C GLU A 186 -1.95 -12.74 6.38
N GLN A 187 -2.26 -11.92 5.36
CA GLN A 187 -1.94 -12.26 3.96
C GLN A 187 -0.42 -12.39 3.75
N ILE A 188 0.35 -11.37 4.13
CA ILE A 188 1.83 -11.39 4.01
C ILE A 188 2.43 -12.56 4.77
N LYS A 189 1.94 -12.83 5.98
CA LYS A 189 2.40 -13.96 6.80
C LYS A 189 2.12 -15.30 6.14
N THR A 190 0.97 -15.45 5.48
CA THR A 190 0.61 -16.67 4.76
C THR A 190 1.54 -16.89 3.56
N GLU A 191 1.75 -15.87 2.74
CA GLU A 191 2.62 -15.96 1.56
C GLU A 191 4.08 -16.17 1.93
N LEU A 192 4.62 -15.43 2.92
CA LEU A 192 6.00 -15.62 3.38
C LEU A 192 6.23 -17.02 3.98
N ARG A 193 5.23 -17.57 4.66
CA ARG A 193 5.31 -18.92 5.22
C ARG A 193 5.29 -19.99 4.13
N ALA A 194 4.57 -19.77 3.03
CA ALA A 194 4.56 -20.67 1.89
C ALA A 194 5.91 -20.65 1.15
N GLU A 195 6.49 -19.46 0.97
CA GLU A 195 7.76 -19.28 0.25
C GLU A 195 8.99 -19.70 1.08
N VAL A 196 8.96 -19.51 2.40
CA VAL A 196 10.07 -19.83 3.30
C VAL A 196 9.60 -20.70 4.48
N PRO A 197 9.21 -21.96 4.23
CA PRO A 197 8.54 -22.79 5.23
C PRO A 197 9.44 -23.23 6.39
N LEU A 198 10.77 -23.24 6.18
CA LEU A 198 11.75 -23.67 7.18
C LEU A 198 12.08 -22.59 8.22
N VAL A 199 11.72 -21.33 7.96
CA VAL A 199 12.02 -20.20 8.86
C VAL A 199 10.74 -19.79 9.58
N LYS A 200 10.79 -19.73 10.91
CA LYS A 200 9.66 -19.21 11.72
C LYS A 200 9.69 -17.69 11.70
N ILE A 201 8.97 -17.08 10.76
CA ILE A 201 8.95 -15.63 10.55
C ILE A 201 7.87 -14.98 11.43
N PRO A 202 8.23 -14.21 12.48
CA PRO A 202 7.26 -13.39 13.19
C PRO A 202 6.84 -12.22 12.30
N VAL A 203 5.54 -12.05 12.06
CA VAL A 203 4.99 -10.91 11.32
C VAL A 203 4.17 -10.06 12.30
N SER A 204 4.42 -8.76 12.36
CA SER A 204 3.73 -7.85 13.29
C SER A 204 3.18 -6.62 12.56
N PRO A 205 1.84 -6.43 12.52
CA PRO A 205 1.24 -5.21 12.01
C PRO A 205 1.43 -4.05 13.01
N VAL A 206 1.75 -2.88 12.48
CA VAL A 206 1.99 -1.67 13.23
C VAL A 206 1.28 -0.49 12.56
N LEU A 207 0.40 0.16 13.30
CA LEU A 207 -0.24 1.41 12.89
C LEU A 207 0.56 2.58 13.48
N VAL A 208 1.25 3.32 12.61
CA VAL A 208 2.08 4.46 13.00
C VAL A 208 1.25 5.74 12.96
N MET A 209 1.05 6.30 14.14
CA MET A 209 0.44 7.61 14.33
C MET A 209 1.46 8.70 13.99
N VAL A 210 1.24 9.42 12.89
CA VAL A 210 2.23 10.39 12.38
C VAL A 210 2.18 11.70 13.14
N GLU A 211 0.99 12.19 13.48
CA GLU A 211 0.81 13.50 14.13
C GLU A 211 0.11 13.42 15.49
N ALA A 212 -0.50 12.28 15.84
CA ALA A 212 -1.12 12.06 17.13
C ALA A 212 -0.12 11.54 18.17
N ASP A 213 -0.35 11.92 19.42
CA ASP A 213 0.36 11.38 20.57
C ASP A 213 -0.30 10.07 21.02
N VAL A 214 0.54 9.06 21.26
CA VAL A 214 0.11 7.75 21.76
C VAL A 214 0.60 7.63 23.20
N LEU A 215 -0.33 7.68 24.15
CA LEU A 215 0.00 7.70 25.58
C LEU A 215 0.49 6.34 26.10
N TRP A 216 0.08 5.24 25.48
CA TRP A 216 0.47 3.88 25.86
C TRP A 216 1.37 3.25 24.80
N LYS A 217 2.65 3.05 25.13
CA LYS A 217 3.69 2.61 24.18
C LYS A 217 3.50 1.18 23.68
N ASP A 218 2.79 0.33 24.42
CA ASP A 218 2.65 -1.11 24.14
C ASP A 218 1.19 -1.54 23.89
N GLY A 219 0.29 -0.60 23.60
CA GLY A 219 -1.12 -0.89 23.35
C GLY A 219 -1.36 -1.52 21.98
N ALA A 220 -1.46 -2.84 21.92
CA ALA A 220 -1.94 -3.56 20.74
C ALA A 220 -3.46 -3.73 20.78
N VAL A 221 -4.13 -3.42 19.66
CA VAL A 221 -5.56 -3.63 19.47
C VAL A 221 -5.74 -4.61 18.33
N ASN A 222 -6.45 -5.73 18.57
CA ASN A 222 -6.63 -6.82 17.59
C ASN A 222 -5.31 -7.31 16.97
N GLY A 223 -4.24 -7.38 17.79
CA GLY A 223 -2.90 -7.78 17.33
C GLY A 223 -2.12 -6.70 16.57
N VAL A 224 -2.71 -5.53 16.33
CA VAL A 224 -2.05 -4.37 15.70
C VAL A 224 -1.47 -3.45 16.75
N THR A 225 -0.17 -3.22 16.70
CA THR A 225 0.51 -2.28 17.60
C THR A 225 0.26 -0.86 17.13
N ILE A 226 -0.28 0.01 17.99
CA ILE A 226 -0.47 1.43 17.67
C ILE A 226 0.64 2.23 18.36
N ILE A 227 1.42 2.98 17.59
CA ILE A 227 2.58 3.70 18.12
C ILE A 227 2.77 5.05 17.44
N SER A 228 3.32 6.02 18.17
CA SER A 228 3.70 7.30 17.56
C SER A 228 4.93 7.15 16.67
N ILE A 229 5.04 7.99 15.64
CA ILE A 229 6.23 8.06 14.77
C ILE A 229 7.53 8.31 15.54
N ARG A 230 7.46 8.94 16.72
CA ARG A 230 8.63 9.21 17.57
C ARG A 230 9.13 7.93 18.24
N GLY A 231 8.24 6.99 18.58
CA GLY A 231 8.56 5.77 19.31
C GLY A 231 8.94 4.57 18.43
N ILE A 232 8.63 4.59 17.14
CA ILE A 232 8.76 3.41 16.26
C ILE A 232 10.19 2.84 16.19
N VAL A 233 11.20 3.71 16.18
CA VAL A 233 12.60 3.27 16.06
C VAL A 233 13.06 2.54 17.31
N ASP A 234 12.79 3.11 18.48
CA ASP A 234 13.20 2.50 19.76
C ASP A 234 12.40 1.24 20.03
N TRP A 235 11.11 1.25 19.71
CA TRP A 235 10.25 0.07 19.81
C TRP A 235 10.76 -1.07 18.92
N ALA A 236 11.05 -0.81 17.64
CA ALA A 236 11.56 -1.84 16.73
C ALA A 236 12.93 -2.39 17.17
N ARG A 237 13.79 -1.55 17.74
CA ARG A 237 15.11 -1.96 18.28
C ARG A 237 15.00 -2.79 19.55
N GLY A 238 14.02 -2.50 20.41
CA GLY A 238 13.80 -3.22 21.67
C GLY A 238 13.19 -4.60 21.50
N ARG A 239 12.78 -4.99 20.28
CA ARG A 239 12.17 -6.29 20.03
C ARG A 239 13.19 -7.43 20.17
N PRO A 240 12.80 -8.59 20.72
CA PRO A 240 13.66 -9.76 20.79
C PRO A 240 14.14 -10.18 19.40
N ARG A 241 15.42 -10.51 19.28
CA ARG A 241 16.00 -11.05 18.06
C ARG A 241 15.51 -12.49 17.87
N ARG A 242 14.77 -12.73 16.80
CA ARG A 242 14.19 -14.04 16.44
C ARG A 242 14.76 -14.61 15.15
N LEU A 243 15.35 -13.77 14.30
CA LEU A 243 15.97 -14.15 13.04
C LEU A 243 17.47 -13.89 13.10
N ASN A 244 18.24 -14.85 12.60
CA ASN A 244 19.68 -14.69 12.36
C ASN A 244 19.92 -13.92 11.04
N PRO A 245 21.15 -13.43 10.77
CA PRO A 245 21.43 -12.63 9.57
C PRO A 245 21.20 -13.37 8.23
N ALA A 246 21.37 -14.69 8.19
CA ALA A 246 21.13 -15.49 6.98
C ALA A 246 19.62 -15.64 6.71
N GLU A 247 18.83 -15.91 7.76
CA GLU A 247 17.37 -15.94 7.70
C GLU A 247 16.80 -14.57 7.28
N VAL A 248 17.32 -13.47 7.81
CA VAL A 248 16.92 -12.11 7.37
C VAL A 248 17.15 -11.94 5.87
N LYS A 249 18.30 -12.37 5.33
CA LYS A 249 18.58 -12.29 3.89
C LYS A 249 17.60 -13.14 3.08
N GLN A 250 17.29 -14.35 3.54
CA GLN A 250 16.33 -15.24 2.89
C GLN A 250 14.92 -14.65 2.86
N VAL A 251 14.45 -14.10 3.99
CA VAL A 251 13.16 -13.43 4.08
C VAL A 251 13.11 -12.17 3.22
N VAL A 252 14.19 -11.39 3.15
CA VAL A 252 14.30 -10.23 2.26
C VAL A 252 14.21 -10.64 0.79
N ALA A 253 14.87 -11.73 0.40
CA ALA A 253 14.81 -12.24 -0.97
C ALA A 253 13.38 -12.68 -1.33
N ALA A 254 12.74 -13.47 -0.46
CA ALA A 254 11.34 -13.88 -0.61
C ALA A 254 10.40 -12.68 -0.70
N ALA A 255 10.55 -11.69 0.18
CA ALA A 255 9.73 -10.49 0.17
C ALA A 255 9.86 -9.68 -1.13
N HIS A 256 11.06 -9.61 -1.73
CA HIS A 256 11.25 -8.94 -3.01
C HIS A 256 10.61 -9.68 -4.19
N THR A 257 10.55 -11.01 -4.12
CA THR A 257 9.91 -11.84 -5.16
C THR A 257 8.39 -11.78 -5.05
N LEU A 258 7.85 -11.99 -3.85
CA LEU A 258 6.41 -12.03 -3.60
C LEU A 258 5.76 -10.65 -3.70
N PHE A 259 6.44 -9.64 -3.15
CA PHE A 259 5.90 -8.29 -3.02
C PHE A 259 6.76 -7.34 -3.86
N PRO A 260 6.49 -7.19 -5.16
CA PRO A 260 7.21 -6.22 -5.96
C PRO A 260 6.88 -4.79 -5.53
N ALA A 261 7.86 -3.89 -5.61
CA ALA A 261 7.62 -2.48 -5.34
C ALA A 261 6.57 -1.91 -6.30
N PHE A 262 5.69 -1.05 -5.79
CA PHE A 262 4.74 -0.32 -6.59
C PHE A 262 5.47 0.57 -7.59
N VAL A 263 5.08 0.42 -8.86
CA VAL A 263 5.50 1.29 -9.95
C VAL A 263 4.22 1.87 -10.54
N ASP A 264 4.14 3.20 -10.59
CA ASP A 264 3.10 3.85 -11.38
C ASP A 264 3.47 3.67 -12.85
N ASN A 265 2.59 3.03 -13.64
CA ASN A 265 2.88 2.75 -15.05
C ASN A 265 3.18 4.02 -15.85
N ARG A 266 2.73 5.20 -15.38
CA ARG A 266 3.08 6.51 -15.95
C ARG A 266 4.47 7.02 -15.58
N SER A 267 5.11 6.44 -14.56
CA SER A 267 6.49 6.71 -14.14
C SER A 267 7.53 5.84 -14.83
N ILE A 268 7.10 4.90 -15.69
CA ILE A 268 7.98 4.29 -16.70
C ILE A 268 8.27 5.40 -17.71
N GLU A 269 9.27 6.23 -17.38
CA GLU A 269 9.53 7.54 -17.97
C GLU A 269 9.79 7.52 -19.48
N GLN A 270 10.01 6.35 -20.08
CA GLN A 270 10.01 6.12 -21.52
C GLN A 270 10.08 4.60 -21.72
N VAL A 271 9.08 4.00 -22.37
CA VAL A 271 9.28 2.67 -22.98
C VAL A 271 10.04 2.95 -24.28
N THR A 272 11.34 2.70 -24.29
CA THR A 272 12.16 2.81 -25.49
C THR A 272 11.84 1.63 -26.41
N LEU A 273 10.90 1.84 -27.32
CA LEU A 273 10.60 0.88 -28.38
C LEU A 273 11.66 1.02 -29.48
N HIS A 274 12.24 -0.10 -29.88
CA HIS A 274 13.05 -0.12 -31.10
C HIS A 274 12.16 0.11 -32.32
N ARG A 275 12.75 0.51 -33.46
CA ARG A 275 11.99 0.89 -34.67
C ARG A 275 11.08 -0.24 -35.15
N ASP A 276 11.55 -1.46 -35.09
CA ASP A 276 10.82 -2.70 -35.37
C ASP A 276 9.63 -2.90 -34.42
N GLN A 277 9.85 -2.74 -33.11
CA GLN A 277 8.78 -2.83 -32.10
C GLN A 277 7.72 -1.75 -32.29
N TRP A 278 8.13 -0.54 -32.66
CA TRP A 278 7.23 0.55 -32.98
C TRP A 278 6.38 0.24 -34.22
N LEU A 279 6.99 -0.27 -35.28
CA LEU A 279 6.27 -0.66 -36.49
C LEU A 279 5.27 -1.78 -36.20
N MET A 280 5.67 -2.80 -35.44
CA MET A 280 4.79 -3.89 -35.03
C MET A 280 3.61 -3.38 -34.18
N LEU A 281 3.86 -2.46 -33.24
CA LEU A 281 2.81 -1.85 -32.43
C LEU A 281 1.82 -1.06 -33.31
N MET A 282 2.34 -0.23 -34.21
CA MET A 282 1.50 0.58 -35.09
C MET A 282 0.67 -0.29 -36.05
N GLU A 283 1.26 -1.36 -36.59
CA GLU A 283 0.56 -2.34 -37.42
C GLU A 283 -0.60 -2.97 -36.65
N THR A 284 -0.35 -3.39 -35.40
CA THR A 284 -1.37 -4.05 -34.57
C THR A 284 -2.48 -3.08 -34.17
N LEU A 285 -2.13 -1.83 -33.85
CA LEU A 285 -3.12 -0.79 -33.57
C LEU A 285 -3.95 -0.44 -34.82
N HIS A 286 -3.35 -0.50 -36.00
CA HIS A 286 -4.07 -0.30 -37.26
C HIS A 286 -5.10 -1.41 -37.48
N THR A 287 -4.70 -2.68 -37.29
CA THR A 287 -5.62 -3.83 -37.43
C THR A 287 -6.78 -3.78 -36.44
N ILE A 288 -6.51 -3.39 -35.19
CA ILE A 288 -7.58 -3.21 -34.18
C ILE A 288 -8.57 -2.13 -34.62
N ARG A 289 -8.05 -1.01 -35.15
CA ARG A 289 -8.88 0.09 -35.62
C ARG A 289 -9.71 -0.29 -36.85
N GLU A 290 -9.17 -1.09 -37.77
CA GLU A 290 -9.90 -1.61 -38.92
C GLU A 290 -11.02 -2.59 -38.52
N ARG A 291 -10.90 -3.23 -37.35
CA ARG A 291 -11.91 -4.13 -36.77
C ARG A 291 -12.82 -3.44 -35.74
N ASP A 292 -13.09 -2.15 -35.91
CA ASP A 292 -13.96 -1.36 -35.01
C ASP A 292 -13.57 -1.43 -33.52
N GLY A 293 -12.27 -1.62 -33.23
CA GLY A 293 -11.76 -1.71 -31.86
C GLY A 293 -11.70 -3.12 -31.27
N ASP A 294 -11.97 -4.17 -32.05
CA ASP A 294 -11.79 -5.55 -31.61
C ASP A 294 -10.30 -5.91 -31.48
N ALA A 295 -9.86 -6.08 -30.23
CA ALA A 295 -8.49 -6.41 -29.85
C ALA A 295 -8.31 -7.88 -29.42
N SER A 296 -9.29 -8.74 -29.67
CA SER A 296 -9.30 -10.13 -29.16
C SER A 296 -8.05 -10.92 -29.58
N ASP A 297 -7.62 -10.82 -30.85
CA ASP A 297 -6.43 -11.52 -31.35
C ASP A 297 -5.13 -11.07 -30.66
N LEU A 298 -5.03 -9.78 -30.28
CA LEU A 298 -3.89 -9.25 -29.55
C LEU A 298 -3.87 -9.79 -28.12
N LEU A 299 -5.04 -9.80 -27.46
CA LEU A 299 -5.18 -10.32 -26.10
C LEU A 299 -4.87 -11.81 -26.02
N ASP A 300 -5.32 -12.59 -27.00
CA ASP A 300 -5.01 -14.03 -27.10
C ASP A 300 -3.51 -14.27 -27.28
N ARG A 301 -2.84 -13.46 -28.13
CA ARG A 301 -1.38 -13.53 -28.28
C ARG A 301 -0.65 -13.16 -26.99
N LEU A 302 -1.09 -12.14 -26.27
CA LEU A 302 -0.49 -11.75 -24.99
C LEU A 302 -0.68 -12.85 -23.93
N ALA A 303 -1.87 -13.43 -23.84
CA ALA A 303 -2.14 -14.57 -22.95
C ALA A 303 -1.24 -15.77 -23.31
N SER A 304 -1.03 -16.03 -24.60
CA SER A 304 -0.14 -17.10 -25.07
C SER A 304 1.33 -16.84 -24.69
N LEU A 305 1.78 -15.59 -24.78
CA LEU A 305 3.12 -15.14 -24.39
C LEU A 305 3.32 -15.19 -22.88
N GLU A 306 2.33 -14.78 -22.09
CA GLU A 306 2.33 -14.92 -20.63
C GLU A 306 2.45 -16.40 -20.24
N ALA A 307 1.68 -17.28 -20.88
CA ALA A 307 1.75 -18.72 -20.65
C ALA A 307 3.12 -19.30 -21.06
N GLN A 308 3.75 -18.80 -22.13
CA GLN A 308 5.11 -19.20 -22.51
C GLN A 308 6.17 -18.72 -21.51
N LEU A 309 6.07 -17.47 -21.05
CA LEU A 309 6.99 -16.89 -20.07
C LEU A 309 6.88 -17.58 -18.70
N SER A 310 5.67 -17.89 -18.24
CA SER A 310 5.45 -18.67 -17.02
C SER A 310 6.07 -20.07 -17.13
N ARG A 311 5.90 -20.75 -18.27
CA ARG A 311 6.57 -22.04 -18.52
C ARG A 311 8.10 -21.94 -18.54
N GLN A 312 8.64 -20.84 -19.05
CA GLN A 312 10.09 -20.61 -19.08
C GLN A 312 10.65 -20.27 -17.69
N ALA A 313 9.88 -19.57 -16.86
CA ALA A 313 10.21 -19.30 -15.46
C ALA A 313 10.20 -20.61 -14.63
N ASP A 314 9.22 -21.49 -14.85
CA ASP A 314 9.15 -22.82 -14.21
C ASP A 314 10.28 -23.77 -14.68
N GLY A 315 10.77 -23.59 -15.91
CA GLY A 315 11.93 -24.34 -16.43
C GLY A 315 13.25 -23.97 -15.74
N PHE A 316 13.39 -22.72 -15.30
CA PHE A 316 14.57 -22.23 -14.57
C PHE A 316 14.64 -22.76 -13.13
N THR A 317 13.49 -22.99 -12.47
CA THR A 317 13.42 -23.64 -11.16
C THR A 317 13.69 -25.14 -11.22
N ARG A 318 13.52 -25.78 -12.39
CA ARG A 318 13.83 -27.21 -12.59
C ARG A 318 15.27 -27.49 -13.05
N THR A 319 15.99 -26.49 -13.51
CA THR A 319 17.38 -26.61 -13.99
C THR A 319 18.37 -25.91 -13.06
N GLY A 320 18.29 -26.22 -11.77
CA GLY A 320 19.37 -25.99 -10.82
C GLY A 320 20.15 -27.29 -10.59
N ILE A 321 21.31 -27.41 -11.26
CA ILE A 321 22.44 -28.33 -10.94
C ILE A 321 22.11 -29.84 -10.96
N PRO A 322 22.59 -30.64 -11.93
CA PRO A 322 22.57 -32.08 -11.78
C PRO A 322 23.62 -32.50 -10.74
N GLY A 323 23.14 -32.94 -9.57
CA GLY A 323 23.92 -33.78 -8.67
C GLY A 323 24.11 -35.14 -9.35
N GLY A 324 25.31 -35.39 -9.85
CA GLY A 324 25.67 -36.66 -10.44
C GLY A 324 25.77 -37.73 -9.37
N VAL A 325 24.82 -38.67 -9.38
CA VAL A 325 25.02 -40.07 -9.01
C VAL A 325 24.11 -40.87 -9.92
N ASP A 326 24.62 -41.30 -11.07
CA ASP A 326 24.00 -42.39 -11.83
C ASP A 326 24.86 -43.64 -11.64
N GLU A 327 24.27 -44.57 -10.91
CA GLU A 327 24.59 -45.99 -10.86
C GLU A 327 23.94 -46.63 -12.08
N ILE A 328 24.73 -46.98 -13.10
CA ILE A 328 24.38 -48.00 -14.10
C ILE A 328 25.64 -48.81 -14.43
N ASP A 329 25.63 -50.07 -14.00
CA ASP A 329 26.41 -51.16 -14.53
C ASP A 329 26.13 -51.34 -16.03
N ALA A 330 27.19 -51.42 -16.85
CA ALA A 330 27.50 -52.57 -17.72
C ALA A 330 28.29 -52.16 -18.98
N ASP A 331 29.45 -52.80 -19.09
CA ASP A 331 30.07 -53.32 -20.31
C ASP A 331 30.67 -52.31 -21.32
N LEU A 332 32.01 -52.25 -21.35
CA LEU A 332 32.85 -52.69 -22.47
C LEU A 332 34.31 -52.31 -22.19
N GLY A 333 35.20 -53.30 -22.32
CA GLY A 333 36.59 -53.23 -21.86
C GLY A 333 37.61 -52.59 -22.81
N LEU A 334 38.87 -52.90 -22.48
CA LEU A 334 40.10 -52.75 -23.27
C LEU A 334 40.70 -51.32 -23.37
N LEU A 335 41.69 -51.00 -22.54
CA LEU A 335 43.15 -51.05 -22.86
C LEU A 335 44.00 -50.30 -21.81
N ASP A 336 45.16 -50.90 -21.52
CA ASP A 336 46.48 -50.36 -21.16
C ASP A 336 46.61 -49.40 -19.95
N ASP A 337 47.22 -49.83 -18.85
CA ASP A 337 48.68 -49.88 -18.61
C ASP A 337 49.30 -48.49 -18.49
N VAL A 338 49.69 -48.12 -17.27
CA VAL A 338 50.99 -47.55 -16.87
C VAL A 338 50.90 -47.25 -15.37
N GLY A 339 51.71 -47.99 -14.60
CA GLY A 339 51.85 -47.83 -13.16
C GLY A 339 52.63 -46.58 -12.74
N LEU A 340 52.57 -46.33 -11.43
CA LEU A 340 53.51 -45.64 -10.53
C LEU A 340 52.71 -45.58 -9.20
N GLY A 341 52.94 -46.41 -8.17
CA GLY A 341 54.21 -46.72 -7.57
C GLY A 341 54.64 -45.52 -6.71
N LEU A 342 54.30 -45.53 -5.41
CA LEU A 342 55.20 -45.18 -4.30
C LEU A 342 54.51 -45.37 -2.94
N ASP A 343 55.27 -46.07 -2.10
CA ASP A 343 54.95 -46.60 -0.79
C ASP A 343 55.08 -45.61 0.38
N ALA A 344 54.44 -46.02 1.47
CA ALA A 344 54.94 -46.09 2.86
C ALA A 344 54.93 -44.87 3.79
N ASP A 345 54.33 -45.18 4.97
CA ASP A 345 54.80 -44.91 6.34
C ASP A 345 54.80 -43.46 6.86
N ASP A 346 54.57 -43.17 8.14
CA ASP A 346 54.17 -43.89 9.35
C ASP A 346 54.04 -42.77 10.43
N THR A 347 53.51 -43.13 11.60
CA THR A 347 53.65 -42.51 12.94
C THR A 347 52.47 -41.67 13.46
N GLY A 348 51.66 -42.31 14.33
CA GLY A 348 51.97 -42.28 15.77
C GLY A 348 51.41 -41.13 16.63
N ILE A 349 50.22 -41.33 17.17
CA ILE A 349 49.79 -41.26 18.61
C ILE A 349 50.44 -40.24 19.58
N HIS A 350 49.56 -39.41 20.21
CA HIS A 350 49.42 -39.13 21.67
C HIS A 350 48.10 -38.31 21.84
N GLY A 351 47.07 -38.65 22.62
CA GLY A 351 46.98 -38.92 24.08
C GLY A 351 47.15 -37.60 24.86
N GLY A 352 46.27 -37.06 25.73
CA GLY A 352 44.98 -37.40 26.31
C GLY A 352 44.62 -36.31 27.37
N ASP A 353 43.36 -36.30 27.80
CA ASP A 353 42.82 -35.91 29.12
C ASP A 353 42.74 -34.44 29.66
N ALA A 354 41.47 -33.99 29.75
CA ALA A 354 40.69 -33.72 30.98
C ALA A 354 40.84 -32.44 31.85
N ALA A 355 39.63 -31.97 32.23
CA ALA A 355 39.21 -31.30 33.47
C ALA A 355 39.33 -29.76 33.63
N GLY A 356 38.17 -29.11 33.83
CA GLY A 356 38.02 -27.89 34.66
C GLY A 356 37.34 -28.25 36.01
N PRO A 357 36.70 -27.31 36.76
CA PRO A 357 36.90 -25.88 37.00
C PRO A 357 37.16 -25.59 38.52
N PRO A 358 37.05 -24.34 39.05
CA PRO A 358 35.80 -23.90 39.70
C PRO A 358 35.50 -22.36 39.75
N LEU A 359 34.27 -22.03 40.19
CA LEU A 359 33.68 -20.72 40.57
C LEU A 359 34.15 -20.21 41.97
N PRO A 360 33.84 -18.94 42.37
CA PRO A 360 32.75 -18.73 43.36
C PRO A 360 31.91 -17.41 43.30
N ARG A 361 30.63 -17.57 43.70
CA ARG A 361 29.66 -16.77 44.52
C ARG A 361 29.47 -15.22 44.52
N ALA A 362 28.19 -14.87 44.25
CA ALA A 362 27.22 -13.92 44.84
C ALA A 362 27.58 -12.84 45.90
N THR A 363 26.97 -11.64 45.75
CA THR A 363 26.39 -10.78 46.82
C THR A 363 25.48 -9.68 46.21
N GLU A 364 24.29 -9.45 46.80
CA GLU A 364 23.43 -8.25 46.72
C GLU A 364 23.30 -7.66 48.15
N PRO A 365 22.53 -6.57 48.42
CA PRO A 365 22.66 -5.16 48.03
C PRO A 365 22.69 -4.24 49.30
N PRO A 366 22.48 -2.90 49.18
CA PRO A 366 21.81 -2.21 50.29
C PRO A 366 20.65 -1.28 49.88
N GLU A 367 19.70 -1.18 50.80
CA GLU A 367 18.59 -0.23 50.88
C GLU A 367 19.05 1.20 51.22
N SER A 368 18.30 2.22 50.79
CA SER A 368 17.46 3.06 51.67
C SER A 368 17.14 4.46 51.12
N THR A 369 15.96 4.94 51.52
CA THR A 369 15.58 6.35 51.78
C THR A 369 14.82 7.12 50.68
N GLY A 370 13.48 7.00 50.73
CA GLY A 370 12.61 8.06 51.27
C GLY A 370 12.41 9.36 50.49
N GLY A 371 11.17 9.63 50.07
CA GLY A 371 10.75 10.95 49.59
C GLY A 371 9.31 11.04 49.06
N ASN A 372 8.32 10.99 49.96
CA ASN A 372 6.95 11.47 49.70
C ASN A 372 6.97 12.97 49.38
N ILE A 373 6.25 13.45 48.34
CA ILE A 373 5.35 14.62 48.47
C ILE A 373 4.23 14.60 47.41
N SER A 374 3.03 14.87 47.90
CA SER A 374 1.73 14.97 47.23
C SER A 374 1.53 16.26 46.42
N SER A 375 0.46 16.23 45.61
CA SER A 375 -0.45 17.34 45.25
C SER A 375 -0.04 18.32 44.14
N LEU A 376 -0.88 18.44 43.10
CA LEU A 376 -1.86 19.55 43.01
C LEU A 376 -2.75 19.42 41.77
N ARG A 377 -4.05 19.55 42.01
CA ARG A 377 -5.12 19.88 41.05
C ARG A 377 -4.89 21.27 40.45
N SER A 378 -5.19 21.43 39.16
CA SER A 378 -5.98 22.55 38.59
C SER A 378 -6.19 22.23 37.10
N ALA A 379 -7.41 21.90 36.65
CA ALA A 379 -8.48 22.83 36.27
C ALA A 379 -8.07 23.80 35.15
N GLY A 380 -8.45 23.46 33.91
CA GLY A 380 -8.24 24.31 32.73
C GLY A 380 -8.96 23.76 31.50
N ARG A 381 -10.30 23.83 31.52
CA ARG A 381 -11.17 23.62 30.35
C ARG A 381 -10.85 24.69 29.29
N PRO A 382 -10.89 24.36 27.99
CA PRO A 382 -11.70 25.22 27.13
C PRO A 382 -12.70 24.46 26.26
N ARG A 383 -13.71 25.26 25.91
CA ARG A 383 -14.96 24.97 25.21
C ARG A 383 -14.77 24.28 23.87
N GLY A 384 -15.72 23.38 23.60
CA GLY A 384 -15.80 22.57 22.41
C GLY A 384 -16.15 23.35 21.15
N ARG A 385 -15.70 22.78 20.05
CA ARG A 385 -16.14 23.10 18.70
C ARG A 385 -16.78 21.83 18.14
N ARG A 386 -18.10 21.84 18.02
CA ARG A 386 -18.87 20.80 17.33
C ARG A 386 -18.40 20.77 15.88
N SER A 387 -17.77 19.67 15.47
CA SER A 387 -17.54 19.31 14.07
C SER A 387 -18.59 18.28 13.68
N SER A 388 -19.47 18.71 12.78
CA SER A 388 -20.55 17.93 12.19
C SER A 388 -20.04 17.02 11.08
N GLY A 389 -20.56 15.78 11.04
CA GLY A 389 -20.70 15.01 9.80
C GLY A 389 -19.69 13.88 9.64
N GLY A 390 -20.10 12.67 10.02
CA GLY A 390 -19.39 11.43 9.75
C GLY A 390 -19.13 11.23 8.26
N ARG A 391 -17.98 10.64 7.94
CA ARG A 391 -17.65 10.18 6.59
C ARG A 391 -17.22 8.72 6.66
N PRO A 392 -17.77 7.85 5.81
CA PRO A 392 -17.31 6.47 5.70
C PRO A 392 -15.92 6.44 5.05
N SER A 393 -15.03 5.60 5.58
CA SER A 393 -13.80 5.24 4.90
C SER A 393 -14.16 4.44 3.65
N LEU A 394 -14.02 5.04 2.47
CA LEU A 394 -14.25 4.32 1.23
C LEU A 394 -13.05 3.42 0.93
N ALA A 395 -13.30 2.13 1.12
CA ALA A 395 -12.64 1.04 0.46
C ALA A 395 -12.99 1.05 -1.04
N ALA A 396 -12.03 0.71 -1.88
CA ALA A 396 -12.32 -0.02 -3.11
C ALA A 396 -11.88 -1.47 -2.86
N VAL A 397 -12.74 -2.24 -2.20
CA VAL A 397 -12.79 -3.70 -2.34
C VAL A 397 -14.12 -3.97 -3.00
N ARG A 398 -14.07 -4.48 -4.23
CA ARG A 398 -15.24 -4.80 -5.05
C ARG A 398 -15.81 -6.14 -4.54
N PRO A 399 -17.01 -6.23 -3.97
CA PRO A 399 -17.60 -7.53 -3.64
C PRO A 399 -18.09 -8.21 -4.93
N GLU A 400 -17.91 -9.52 -5.01
CA GLU A 400 -18.49 -10.39 -6.04
C GLU A 400 -20.01 -10.20 -6.12
N GLN A 401 -20.52 -10.11 -7.35
CA GLN A 401 -21.95 -10.11 -7.63
C GLN A 401 -22.49 -11.55 -7.46
N GLU A 402 -23.43 -11.72 -6.55
CA GLU A 402 -24.24 -12.93 -6.42
C GLU A 402 -25.08 -13.15 -7.72
N PRO A 403 -25.15 -14.36 -8.27
CA PRO A 403 -25.89 -14.63 -9.50
C PRO A 403 -27.42 -14.46 -9.28
N PRO A 404 -28.17 -14.03 -10.32
CA PRO A 404 -29.60 -13.78 -10.20
C PRO A 404 -30.40 -15.06 -9.91
N ALA A 405 -31.37 -14.95 -9.00
CA ALA A 405 -32.31 -15.99 -8.66
C ALA A 405 -33.15 -16.44 -9.89
N PRO A 406 -33.52 -17.74 -9.98
CA PRO A 406 -34.32 -18.23 -11.10
C PRO A 406 -35.75 -17.66 -11.09
N PRO A 407 -36.38 -17.49 -12.27
CA PRO A 407 -37.71 -16.92 -12.37
C PRO A 407 -38.77 -17.80 -11.69
N LYS A 408 -39.67 -17.17 -10.92
CA LYS A 408 -40.85 -17.81 -10.35
C LYS A 408 -41.71 -18.40 -11.46
N GLY A 409 -41.94 -19.72 -11.38
CA GLY A 409 -42.79 -20.45 -12.31
C GLY A 409 -44.21 -19.89 -12.33
N SER A 410 -44.69 -19.65 -13.55
CA SER A 410 -46.08 -19.38 -13.89
C SER A 410 -46.95 -20.62 -13.71
N ASP A 411 -48.12 -20.41 -13.09
CA ASP A 411 -49.37 -21.15 -13.19
C ASP A 411 -49.33 -22.59 -13.76
N GLY A 412 -49.52 -23.55 -12.85
CA GLY A 412 -50.05 -24.87 -13.19
C GLY A 412 -51.57 -24.82 -13.44
N PRO A 413 -52.11 -25.70 -14.30
CA PRO A 413 -53.48 -25.59 -14.79
C PRO A 413 -54.51 -26.05 -13.75
N LYS A 414 -55.61 -25.30 -13.64
CA LYS A 414 -56.85 -25.78 -13.01
C LYS A 414 -57.37 -27.01 -13.77
N LYS A 415 -57.60 -28.11 -13.06
CA LYS A 415 -58.46 -29.21 -13.50
C LYS A 415 -59.41 -29.62 -12.37
N ALA A 416 -60.65 -29.86 -12.81
CA ALA A 416 -61.84 -30.37 -12.12
C ALA A 416 -62.52 -29.40 -11.15
#